data_AF-A0A7S3XJ97-F1
#
_entry.id   AF-A0A7S3XJ97-F1
#
_cell.length_a   1.000
_cell.length_b   1.000
_cell.length_c   1.000
_cell.angle_alpha   90.00
_cell.angle_beta   90.00
_cell.angle_gamma   90.00
#
_symmetry.space_group_name_H-M   'P 1'
#
loop_
_entity.id
_entity.type
_entity.pdbx_description
1 polymer ?
#
loop_
_entity_poly.entity_id
_entity_poly.type
_entity_poly.pdbx_seq_one_letter_code
_entity_poly.pdbx_strand_id
1 'polypeptide(L)'
;ETRFVDIAVNLTDSMFQGEYHGKSKHSPDMAAVIARAASVGCSKLVLTGGNLESSKEALDLAKTLDPAGGSLFCTVGVHPTRCDEFKDDPEKHMEMLRELIRGNLDRVVAIGEMGLDYDRTEFCAADVQQRFFALQLQLVREFQLPMFLHMREAREDFLRILEECCDVWKGCSGVVHSFTGTVEDVQAILNHPELSLGINGCSLKTEDNLKVLATIPPERLLLETDAPYCDNTI
;
A
#
# COMPACT_ATOMS: atom_id res chain seq x y z
N GLU A 1 -19.75 -8.87 17.20
CA GLU A 1 -18.32 -9.23 17.11
C GLU A 1 -17.61 -8.17 16.31
N THR A 2 -16.42 -7.76 16.74
CA THR A 2 -15.60 -6.79 16.01
C THR A 2 -14.98 -7.48 14.80
N ARG A 3 -14.98 -6.80 13.65
CA ARG A 3 -14.43 -7.31 12.39
C ARG A 3 -13.49 -6.26 11.80
N PHE A 4 -12.24 -6.63 11.60
CA PHE A 4 -11.24 -5.79 10.97
C PHE A 4 -10.77 -6.40 9.65
N VAL A 5 -10.38 -5.50 8.76
CA VAL A 5 -9.53 -5.75 7.60
C VAL A 5 -8.32 -4.86 7.81
N ASP A 6 -7.13 -5.45 7.87
CA ASP A 6 -5.89 -4.69 7.84
C ASP A 6 -5.52 -4.46 6.37
N ILE A 7 -5.64 -3.22 5.90
CA ILE A 7 -5.42 -2.90 4.48
C ILE A 7 -3.92 -2.82 4.12
N ALA A 8 -3.02 -2.87 5.10
CA ALA A 8 -1.58 -2.83 4.85
C ALA A 8 -0.79 -3.56 5.94
N VAL A 9 -0.25 -4.74 5.59
CA VAL A 9 0.73 -5.47 6.40
C VAL A 9 1.91 -5.89 5.54
N ASN A 10 3.12 -5.58 5.98
CA ASN A 10 4.36 -5.95 5.29
C ASN A 10 4.81 -7.35 5.73
N LEU A 11 3.95 -8.36 5.53
CA LEU A 11 4.19 -9.72 6.08
C LEU A 11 5.40 -10.43 5.45
N THR A 12 5.88 -9.95 4.30
CA THR A 12 7.12 -10.37 3.65
C THR A 12 8.38 -9.81 4.33
N ASP A 13 8.24 -8.84 5.25
CA ASP A 13 9.36 -8.27 5.96
C ASP A 13 10.15 -9.33 6.74
N SER A 14 11.48 -9.17 6.71
CA SER A 14 12.44 -10.07 7.36
C SER A 14 12.18 -10.30 8.86
N MET A 15 11.56 -9.35 9.57
CA MET A 15 11.22 -9.53 10.98
C MET A 15 10.25 -10.69 11.20
N PHE A 16 9.29 -10.92 10.28
CA PHE A 16 8.36 -12.06 10.38
C PHE A 16 9.00 -13.40 9.99
N GLN A 17 10.14 -13.34 9.30
CA GLN A 17 11.04 -14.48 9.09
C GLN A 17 11.98 -14.73 10.30
N GLY A 18 11.90 -13.88 11.32
CA GLY A 18 12.76 -13.91 12.50
C GLY A 18 14.17 -13.38 12.27
N GLU A 19 14.36 -12.58 11.23
CA GLU A 19 15.63 -11.90 10.93
C GLU A 19 15.55 -10.42 11.27
N TYR A 20 16.55 -9.94 12.03
CA TYR A 20 16.64 -8.55 12.47
C TYR A 20 18.03 -8.02 12.19
N HIS A 21 18.13 -7.00 11.35
CA HIS A 21 19.40 -6.40 10.92
C HIS A 21 20.41 -7.44 10.39
N GLY A 22 19.96 -8.35 9.52
CA GLY A 22 20.82 -9.37 8.92
C GLY A 22 21.14 -10.56 9.84
N LYS A 23 20.47 -10.70 10.99
CA LYS A 23 20.73 -11.76 11.96
C LYS A 23 19.45 -12.52 12.29
N SER A 24 19.46 -13.84 12.06
CA SER A 24 18.40 -14.73 12.53
C SER A 24 18.36 -14.75 14.07
N LYS A 25 17.16 -14.55 14.62
CA LYS A 25 16.84 -14.51 16.06
C LYS A 25 15.86 -15.59 16.47
N HIS A 26 14.96 -15.96 15.58
CA HIS A 26 14.02 -17.05 15.76
C HIS A 26 13.62 -17.65 14.42
N SER A 27 12.90 -18.77 14.46
CA SER A 27 12.29 -19.34 13.26
C SER A 27 11.14 -18.46 12.76
N PRO A 28 10.84 -18.47 11.45
CA PRO A 28 9.69 -17.77 10.89
C PRO A 28 8.38 -18.10 11.61
N ASP A 29 7.57 -17.10 11.96
CA ASP A 29 6.36 -17.27 12.77
C ASP A 29 5.08 -16.64 12.18
N MET A 30 5.08 -16.30 10.88
CA MET A 30 3.93 -15.67 10.18
C MET A 30 2.59 -16.39 10.40
N ALA A 31 2.55 -17.73 10.41
CA ALA A 31 1.32 -18.47 10.69
C ALA A 31 0.76 -18.18 12.09
N ALA A 32 1.64 -18.02 13.08
CA ALA A 32 1.25 -17.62 14.43
C ALA A 32 0.83 -16.14 14.49
N VAL A 33 1.49 -15.25 13.72
CA VAL A 33 1.09 -13.84 13.56
C VAL A 33 -0.34 -13.74 13.01
N ILE A 34 -0.64 -14.45 11.92
CA ILE A 34 -1.98 -14.47 11.30
C ILE A 34 -3.02 -15.02 12.28
N ALA A 35 -2.71 -16.10 13.00
CA ALA A 35 -3.61 -16.66 14.01
C ALA A 35 -3.92 -15.66 15.14
N ARG A 36 -2.92 -14.85 15.56
CA ARG A 36 -3.12 -13.77 16.53
C ARG A 36 -3.99 -12.64 15.97
N ALA A 37 -3.81 -12.28 14.71
CA ALA A 37 -4.66 -11.29 14.04
C ALA A 37 -6.13 -11.77 13.98
N ALA A 38 -6.35 -13.03 13.59
CA ALA A 38 -7.68 -13.62 13.53
C ALA A 38 -8.37 -13.68 14.90
N SER A 39 -7.63 -13.97 15.98
CA SER A 39 -8.20 -14.10 17.33
C SER A 39 -8.73 -12.78 17.90
N VAL A 40 -8.29 -11.63 17.38
CA VAL A 40 -8.80 -10.29 17.73
C VAL A 40 -9.83 -9.76 16.71
N GLY A 41 -10.26 -10.59 15.76
CA GLY A 41 -11.27 -10.25 14.75
C GLY A 41 -10.72 -9.62 13.47
N CYS A 42 -9.39 -9.58 13.29
CA CYS A 42 -8.79 -9.21 12.01
C CYS A 42 -8.81 -10.40 11.04
N SER A 43 -9.88 -10.45 10.25
CA SER A 43 -10.23 -11.61 9.42
C SER A 43 -9.61 -11.58 8.02
N LYS A 44 -9.13 -10.40 7.60
CA LYS A 44 -8.50 -10.19 6.30
C LYS A 44 -7.27 -9.31 6.44
N LEU A 45 -6.21 -9.69 5.74
CA LEU A 45 -4.94 -9.00 5.68
C LEU A 45 -4.58 -8.75 4.21
N VAL A 46 -4.19 -7.53 3.88
CA VAL A 46 -3.67 -7.18 2.56
C VAL A 46 -2.15 -7.01 2.68
N LEU A 47 -1.42 -7.93 2.06
CA LEU A 47 0.03 -7.94 2.02
C LEU A 47 0.54 -6.94 0.99
N THR A 48 1.34 -5.97 1.43
CA THR A 48 1.83 -4.90 0.56
C THR A 48 2.96 -5.40 -0.34
N GLY A 49 2.78 -5.27 -1.65
CA GLY A 49 3.85 -5.39 -2.65
C GLY A 49 4.40 -4.01 -3.00
N GLY A 50 5.73 -3.82 -2.93
CA GLY A 50 6.39 -2.54 -3.19
C GLY A 50 7.29 -2.52 -4.43
N ASN A 51 7.44 -3.65 -5.12
CA ASN A 51 8.05 -3.81 -6.43
C ASN A 51 7.65 -5.16 -7.04
N LEU A 52 8.15 -5.51 -8.22
CA LEU A 52 7.77 -6.76 -8.90
C LEU A 52 8.14 -8.01 -8.08
N GLU A 53 9.31 -8.02 -7.44
CA GLU A 53 9.79 -9.16 -6.65
C GLU A 53 8.95 -9.33 -5.36
N SER A 54 8.84 -8.28 -4.54
CA SER A 54 8.03 -8.31 -3.31
C SER A 54 6.55 -8.54 -3.59
N SER A 55 6.01 -8.11 -4.72
CA SER A 55 4.64 -8.44 -5.15
C SER A 55 4.46 -9.94 -5.40
N LYS A 56 5.47 -10.60 -6.01
CA LYS A 56 5.46 -12.07 -6.18
C LYS A 56 5.59 -12.79 -4.84
N GLU A 57 6.47 -12.32 -3.98
CA GLU A 57 6.65 -12.89 -2.63
C GLU A 57 5.36 -12.77 -1.80
N ALA A 58 4.71 -11.60 -1.80
CA ALA A 58 3.45 -11.37 -1.11
C ALA A 58 2.35 -12.31 -1.62
N LEU A 59 2.25 -12.47 -2.94
CA LEU A 59 1.30 -13.39 -3.58
C LEU A 59 1.57 -14.85 -3.20
N ASP A 60 2.82 -15.30 -3.31
CA ASP A 60 3.22 -16.67 -2.99
C ASP A 60 3.00 -16.97 -1.51
N LEU A 61 3.30 -16.02 -0.64
CA LEU A 61 3.04 -16.11 0.80
C LEU A 61 1.53 -16.21 1.09
N ALA A 62 0.72 -15.36 0.47
CA ALA A 62 -0.74 -15.38 0.61
C ALA A 62 -1.32 -16.73 0.16
N LYS A 63 -0.86 -17.29 -0.97
CA LYS A 63 -1.29 -18.62 -1.45
C LYS A 63 -0.82 -19.76 -0.54
N THR A 64 0.38 -19.64 0.02
CA THR A 64 0.97 -20.69 0.86
C THR A 64 0.31 -20.75 2.23
N LEU A 65 0.08 -19.59 2.86
CA LEU A 65 -0.48 -19.50 4.21
C LEU A 65 -2.02 -19.51 4.22
N ASP A 66 -2.65 -19.17 3.10
CA ASP A 66 -4.11 -19.24 2.90
C ASP A 66 -4.46 -19.92 1.57
N PRO A 67 -4.26 -21.25 1.48
CA PRO A 67 -4.52 -22.00 0.25
C PRO A 67 -6.00 -22.08 -0.10
N ALA A 68 -6.89 -22.01 0.89
CA ALA A 68 -8.34 -21.97 0.67
C ALA A 68 -8.81 -20.58 0.21
N GLY A 69 -8.10 -19.53 0.61
CA GLY A 69 -8.42 -18.14 0.30
C GLY A 69 -9.45 -17.53 1.24
N GLY A 70 -9.62 -16.22 1.10
CA GLY A 70 -10.62 -15.45 1.81
C GLY A 70 -10.08 -14.60 2.95
N SER A 71 -8.84 -14.84 3.39
CA SER A 71 -8.20 -14.10 4.48
C SER A 71 -6.93 -13.36 4.07
N LEU A 72 -6.11 -13.89 3.15
CA LEU A 72 -4.90 -13.21 2.69
C LEU A 72 -5.05 -12.72 1.24
N PHE A 73 -4.79 -11.44 1.05
CA PHE A 73 -4.80 -10.76 -0.24
C PHE A 73 -3.48 -9.99 -0.40
N CYS A 74 -3.20 -9.46 -1.58
CA CYS A 74 -2.02 -8.65 -1.80
C CYS A 74 -2.28 -7.50 -2.77
N THR A 75 -1.35 -6.55 -2.78
CA THR A 75 -1.28 -5.49 -3.80
C THR A 75 -0.21 -5.85 -4.83
N VAL A 76 -0.30 -5.27 -6.03
CA VAL A 76 0.77 -5.35 -7.04
C VAL A 76 1.07 -3.97 -7.58
N GLY A 77 2.33 -3.55 -7.47
CA GLY A 77 2.79 -2.23 -7.88
C GLY A 77 4.26 -2.03 -7.55
N VAL A 78 4.75 -0.82 -7.84
CA VAL A 78 6.12 -0.38 -7.61
C VAL A 78 6.10 0.93 -6.84
N HIS A 79 6.65 0.87 -5.64
CA HIS A 79 6.78 1.96 -4.68
C HIS A 79 7.64 3.08 -5.26
N PRO A 80 7.40 4.36 -4.93
CA PRO A 80 8.21 5.49 -5.38
C PRO A 80 9.73 5.24 -5.25
N THR A 81 10.19 4.65 -4.15
CA THR A 81 11.62 4.37 -3.92
C THR A 81 12.21 3.24 -4.76
N ARG A 82 11.38 2.52 -5.52
CA ARG A 82 11.76 1.38 -6.38
C ARG A 82 11.48 1.62 -7.86
N CYS A 83 11.01 2.80 -8.24
CA CYS A 83 10.69 3.15 -9.62
C CYS A 83 11.88 3.07 -10.60
N ASP A 84 13.10 2.98 -10.11
CA ASP A 84 14.28 2.69 -10.91
C ASP A 84 14.21 1.35 -11.65
N GLU A 85 13.41 0.38 -11.19
CA GLU A 85 13.19 -0.91 -11.87
C GLU A 85 12.55 -0.79 -13.27
N PHE A 86 11.94 0.36 -13.57
CA PHE A 86 11.40 0.64 -14.91
C PHE A 86 12.44 1.24 -15.87
N LYS A 87 13.58 1.77 -15.40
CA LYS A 87 14.48 2.62 -16.21
C LYS A 87 14.97 1.95 -17.50
N ASP A 88 15.24 0.65 -17.45
CA ASP A 88 15.80 -0.08 -18.59
C ASP A 88 14.77 -0.36 -19.68
N ASP A 89 13.58 -0.85 -19.31
CA ASP A 89 12.50 -1.20 -20.23
C ASP A 89 11.12 -1.07 -19.54
N PRO A 90 10.54 0.15 -19.52
CA PRO A 90 9.28 0.39 -18.84
C PRO A 90 8.12 -0.48 -19.34
N GLU A 91 8.04 -0.72 -20.65
CA GLU A 91 6.94 -1.49 -21.25
C GLU A 91 7.02 -2.96 -20.87
N LYS A 92 8.22 -3.55 -20.92
CA LYS A 92 8.43 -4.92 -20.45
C LYS A 92 8.13 -5.04 -18.96
N HIS A 93 8.53 -4.06 -18.14
CA HIS A 93 8.24 -4.10 -16.70
C HIS A 93 6.73 -4.00 -16.43
N MET A 94 6.03 -3.12 -17.14
CA MET A 94 4.56 -3.04 -17.09
C MET A 94 3.91 -4.36 -17.51
N GLU A 95 4.41 -5.04 -18.55
CA GLU A 95 3.86 -6.33 -18.95
C GLU A 95 4.06 -7.41 -17.88
N MET A 96 5.21 -7.44 -17.19
CA MET A 96 5.42 -8.36 -16.07
C MET A 96 4.43 -8.12 -14.92
N LEU A 97 4.11 -6.85 -14.62
CA LEU A 97 3.08 -6.51 -13.64
C LEU A 97 1.68 -6.95 -14.12
N ARG A 98 1.35 -6.72 -15.40
CA ARG A 98 0.08 -7.19 -16.00
C ARG A 98 -0.09 -8.69 -15.92
N GLU A 99 0.95 -9.46 -16.26
CA GLU A 99 0.92 -10.91 -16.18
C GLU A 99 0.68 -11.39 -14.74
N LEU A 100 1.36 -10.76 -13.77
CA LEU A 100 1.17 -11.06 -12.35
C LEU A 100 -0.25 -10.76 -11.89
N ILE A 101 -0.83 -9.62 -12.27
CA ILE A 101 -2.21 -9.26 -11.88
C ILE A 101 -3.22 -10.20 -12.55
N ARG A 102 -3.14 -10.34 -13.88
CA ARG A 102 -4.10 -11.11 -14.70
C ARG A 102 -4.19 -12.57 -14.27
N GLY A 103 -3.08 -13.17 -13.86
CA GLY A 103 -3.03 -14.55 -13.38
C GLY A 103 -3.56 -14.77 -11.96
N ASN A 104 -3.85 -13.71 -11.20
CA ASN A 104 -4.02 -13.78 -9.74
C ASN A 104 -5.11 -12.84 -9.19
N LEU A 105 -6.14 -12.53 -9.98
CA LEU A 105 -7.24 -11.64 -9.58
C LEU A 105 -8.08 -12.15 -8.39
N ASP A 106 -7.90 -13.40 -7.96
CA ASP A 106 -8.51 -13.95 -6.74
C ASP A 106 -7.73 -13.58 -5.45
N ARG A 107 -6.51 -13.02 -5.59
CA ARG A 107 -5.65 -12.60 -4.49
C ARG A 107 -5.19 -11.14 -4.60
N VAL A 108 -4.99 -10.64 -5.81
CA VAL A 108 -4.59 -9.25 -6.05
C VAL A 108 -5.81 -8.34 -5.98
N VAL A 109 -5.86 -7.49 -4.97
CA VAL A 109 -7.05 -6.66 -4.66
C VAL A 109 -6.86 -5.17 -4.89
N ALA A 110 -5.63 -4.71 -5.11
CA ALA A 110 -5.33 -3.31 -5.42
C ALA A 110 -4.06 -3.17 -6.27
N ILE A 111 -4.00 -2.09 -7.05
CA ILE A 111 -2.79 -1.65 -7.75
C ILE A 111 -2.01 -0.72 -6.83
N GLY A 112 -0.78 -1.10 -6.53
CA GLY A 112 0.09 -0.42 -5.58
C GLY A 112 0.95 -1.40 -4.79
N GLU A 113 1.81 -0.95 -3.90
CA GLU A 113 1.96 0.43 -3.46
C GLU A 113 2.63 1.31 -4.53
N MET A 114 1.98 2.41 -4.92
CA MET A 114 2.51 3.36 -5.91
C MET A 114 2.20 4.80 -5.51
N GLY A 115 3.00 5.77 -5.94
CA GLY A 115 2.81 7.17 -5.58
C GLY A 115 4.12 7.93 -5.51
N LEU A 116 4.25 8.86 -4.55
CA LEU A 116 5.40 9.76 -4.42
C LEU A 116 5.91 9.83 -2.98
N ASP A 117 7.23 9.74 -2.79
CA ASP A 117 7.94 9.89 -1.52
C ASP A 117 9.14 10.83 -1.71
N TYR A 118 8.95 12.12 -1.39
CA TYR A 118 9.99 13.14 -1.55
C TYR A 118 11.00 13.16 -0.40
N ASP A 119 10.71 12.44 0.69
CA ASP A 119 11.62 12.20 1.81
C ASP A 119 12.65 11.09 1.51
N ARG A 120 12.54 10.43 0.35
CA ARG A 120 13.36 9.27 -0.05
C ARG A 120 13.96 9.41 -1.45
N THR A 121 14.21 10.64 -1.88
CA THR A 121 14.76 10.93 -3.23
C THR A 121 16.17 10.39 -3.46
N GLU A 122 16.89 10.01 -2.40
CA GLU A 122 18.15 9.28 -2.47
C GLU A 122 18.02 7.86 -3.02
N PHE A 123 16.82 7.25 -2.93
CA PHE A 123 16.55 5.92 -3.48
C PHE A 123 16.01 5.97 -4.91
N CYS A 124 15.23 7.00 -5.24
CA CYS A 124 14.70 7.23 -6.58
C CYS A 124 14.41 8.72 -6.77
N ALA A 125 14.96 9.32 -7.82
CA ALA A 125 14.79 10.74 -8.10
C ALA A 125 13.32 11.12 -8.33
N ALA A 126 12.91 12.32 -7.91
CA ALA A 126 11.51 12.75 -7.92
C ALA A 126 10.87 12.70 -9.32
N ASP A 127 11.60 13.08 -10.38
CA ASP A 127 11.13 13.02 -11.77
C ASP A 127 10.87 11.58 -12.23
N VAL A 128 11.69 10.63 -11.77
CA VAL A 128 11.51 9.20 -12.01
C VAL A 128 10.28 8.68 -11.27
N GLN A 129 10.09 9.08 -9.99
CA GLN A 129 8.89 8.72 -9.23
C GLN A 129 7.61 9.21 -9.92
N GLN A 130 7.56 10.49 -10.29
CA GLN A 130 6.41 11.09 -10.98
C GLN A 130 6.07 10.36 -12.28
N ARG A 131 7.08 10.13 -13.13
CA ARG A 131 6.89 9.45 -14.41
C ARG A 131 6.28 8.05 -14.23
N PHE A 132 6.82 7.27 -13.30
CA PHE A 132 6.40 5.88 -13.15
C PHE A 132 5.20 5.70 -12.22
N PHE A 133 4.86 6.69 -11.40
CA PHE A 133 3.53 6.77 -10.78
C PHE A 133 2.44 6.93 -11.85
N ALA A 134 2.59 7.92 -12.76
CA ALA A 134 1.64 8.15 -13.84
C ALA A 134 1.50 6.92 -14.78
N LEU A 135 2.60 6.22 -15.06
CA LEU A 135 2.59 5.01 -15.89
C LEU A 135 1.78 3.88 -15.25
N GLN A 136 1.95 3.64 -13.94
CA GLN A 136 1.26 2.56 -13.24
C GLN A 136 -0.26 2.77 -13.14
N LEU A 137 -0.75 4.01 -13.18
CA LEU A 137 -2.19 4.30 -13.22
C LEU A 137 -2.89 3.66 -14.44
N GLN A 138 -2.16 3.31 -15.51
CA GLN A 138 -2.74 2.56 -16.64
C GLN A 138 -3.21 1.15 -16.23
N LEU A 139 -2.60 0.53 -15.22
CA LEU A 139 -3.02 -0.78 -14.70
C LEU A 139 -4.41 -0.69 -14.03
N VAL A 140 -4.72 0.43 -13.39
CA VAL A 140 -6.02 0.69 -12.76
C VAL A 140 -7.12 0.64 -13.81
N ARG A 141 -6.90 1.30 -14.96
CA ARG A 141 -7.83 1.26 -16.09
C ARG A 141 -8.03 -0.16 -16.62
N GLU A 142 -6.95 -0.91 -16.78
CA GLU A 142 -6.98 -2.25 -17.38
C GLU A 142 -7.72 -3.26 -16.49
N PHE A 143 -7.45 -3.25 -15.19
CA PHE A 143 -7.96 -4.27 -14.26
C PHE A 143 -9.15 -3.81 -13.42
N GLN A 144 -9.50 -2.52 -13.43
CA GLN A 144 -10.58 -1.94 -12.64
C GLN A 144 -10.45 -2.24 -11.14
N LEU A 145 -9.21 -2.35 -10.66
CA LEU A 145 -8.88 -2.58 -9.26
C LEU A 145 -8.69 -1.25 -8.52
N PRO A 146 -9.00 -1.17 -7.22
CA PRO A 146 -8.68 -0.01 -6.40
C PRO A 146 -7.20 0.36 -6.40
N MET A 147 -6.89 1.62 -6.13
CA MET A 147 -5.53 2.12 -5.97
C MET A 147 -5.07 2.04 -4.51
N PHE A 148 -3.86 1.57 -4.27
CA PHE A 148 -3.18 1.61 -2.98
C PHE A 148 -2.00 2.59 -3.09
N LEU A 149 -2.20 3.81 -2.59
CA LEU A 149 -1.41 5.00 -2.92
C LEU A 149 -0.50 5.43 -1.77
N HIS A 150 0.77 5.69 -2.08
CA HIS A 150 1.74 6.27 -1.15
C HIS A 150 1.91 7.77 -1.41
N MET A 151 1.90 8.58 -0.34
CA MET A 151 2.21 10.01 -0.46
C MET A 151 2.97 10.50 0.78
N ARG A 152 4.16 11.06 0.57
CA ARG A 152 4.96 11.71 1.61
C ARG A 152 5.68 12.94 1.06
N GLU A 153 5.46 14.08 1.71
CA GLU A 153 6.03 15.39 1.34
C GLU A 153 5.87 15.76 -0.15
N ALA A 154 4.82 15.23 -0.80
CA ALA A 154 4.67 15.27 -2.25
C ALA A 154 3.24 15.62 -2.73
N ARG A 155 2.39 16.21 -1.85
CA ARG A 155 0.97 16.46 -2.12
C ARG A 155 0.72 17.11 -3.49
N GLU A 156 1.43 18.19 -3.80
CA GLU A 156 1.12 19.02 -4.97
C GLU A 156 1.28 18.23 -6.28
N ASP A 157 2.43 17.55 -6.45
CA ASP A 157 2.66 16.72 -7.63
C ASP A 157 1.80 15.45 -7.61
N PHE A 158 1.55 14.88 -6.43
CA PHE A 158 0.71 13.69 -6.29
C PHE A 158 -0.71 13.96 -6.80
N LEU A 159 -1.34 15.06 -6.34
CA LEU A 159 -2.68 15.45 -6.76
C LEU A 159 -2.71 15.90 -8.21
N ARG A 160 -1.71 16.68 -8.67
CA ARG A 160 -1.59 17.08 -10.07
C ARG A 160 -1.56 15.85 -11.00
N ILE A 161 -0.77 14.84 -10.69
CA ILE A 161 -0.69 13.61 -11.51
C ILE A 161 -2.01 12.86 -11.50
N LEU A 162 -2.67 12.73 -10.34
CA LEU A 162 -4.00 12.11 -10.27
C LEU A 162 -5.04 12.87 -11.10
N GLU A 163 -5.02 14.20 -11.09
CA GLU A 163 -5.91 15.04 -11.90
C GLU A 163 -5.62 14.90 -13.40
N GLU A 164 -4.35 14.98 -13.81
CA GLU A 164 -3.91 14.78 -15.20
C GLU A 164 -4.28 13.39 -15.72
N CYS A 165 -4.27 12.39 -14.84
CA CYS A 165 -4.58 11.00 -15.15
C CYS A 165 -6.02 10.60 -14.77
N CYS A 166 -6.93 11.54 -14.47
CA CYS A 166 -8.25 11.21 -13.94
C CYS A 166 -9.04 10.23 -14.83
N ASP A 167 -8.92 10.36 -16.16
CA ASP A 167 -9.61 9.48 -17.12
C ASP A 167 -9.20 8.00 -17.02
N VAL A 168 -8.06 7.67 -16.40
CA VAL A 168 -7.61 6.27 -16.28
C VAL A 168 -8.05 5.59 -14.99
N TRP A 169 -8.40 6.35 -13.95
CA TRP A 169 -8.81 5.78 -12.66
C TRP A 169 -10.21 6.21 -12.22
N LYS A 170 -10.88 7.13 -12.92
CA LYS A 170 -12.23 7.58 -12.57
C LYS A 170 -13.21 6.42 -12.44
N GLY A 171 -13.93 6.37 -11.32
CA GLY A 171 -14.83 5.28 -10.97
C GLY A 171 -14.16 4.10 -10.26
N CYS A 172 -12.83 4.08 -10.14
CA CYS A 172 -12.10 3.17 -9.27
C CYS A 172 -11.80 3.85 -7.93
N SER A 173 -12.05 3.15 -6.83
CA SER A 173 -11.69 3.65 -5.50
C SER A 173 -10.18 3.70 -5.31
N GLY A 174 -9.71 4.53 -4.38
CA GLY A 174 -8.31 4.53 -3.96
C GLY A 174 -8.19 4.79 -2.47
N VAL A 175 -7.06 4.39 -1.89
CA VAL A 175 -6.67 4.78 -0.52
C VAL A 175 -5.28 5.39 -0.56
N VAL A 176 -5.13 6.57 0.04
CA VAL A 176 -3.83 7.12 0.42
C VAL A 176 -3.48 6.51 1.77
N HIS A 177 -2.63 5.50 1.74
CA HIS A 177 -2.30 4.68 2.91
C HIS A 177 -1.29 5.39 3.82
N SER A 178 -1.23 4.96 5.08
CA SER A 178 -0.33 5.44 6.12
C SER A 178 -0.30 6.98 6.20
N PHE A 179 -1.48 7.61 6.18
CA PHE A 179 -1.58 9.05 6.06
C PHE A 179 -1.06 9.77 7.32
N THR A 180 -0.08 10.64 7.15
CA THR A 180 0.52 11.46 8.23
C THR A 180 0.53 12.96 7.92
N GLY A 181 -0.29 13.38 6.94
CA GLY A 181 -0.33 14.76 6.45
C GLY A 181 -1.10 15.73 7.35
N THR A 182 -1.44 16.88 6.77
CA THR A 182 -2.11 18.02 7.40
C THR A 182 -3.63 18.01 7.17
N VAL A 183 -4.37 18.91 7.83
CA VAL A 183 -5.81 19.10 7.59
C VAL A 183 -6.07 19.55 6.15
N GLU A 184 -5.19 20.38 5.62
CA GLU A 184 -5.24 20.84 4.24
C GLU A 184 -5.06 19.67 3.26
N ASP A 185 -4.17 18.72 3.57
CA ASP A 185 -3.99 17.50 2.77
C ASP A 185 -5.24 16.63 2.80
N VAL A 186 -5.90 16.48 3.96
CA VAL A 186 -7.18 15.75 4.07
C VAL A 186 -8.22 16.36 3.13
N GLN A 187 -8.40 17.68 3.18
CA GLN A 187 -9.38 18.36 2.33
C GLN A 187 -9.03 18.19 0.84
N ALA A 188 -7.76 18.37 0.48
CA ALA A 188 -7.32 18.26 -0.90
C ALA A 188 -7.51 16.84 -1.47
N ILE A 189 -7.18 15.80 -0.70
CA ILE A 189 -7.36 14.40 -1.10
C ILE A 189 -8.84 14.04 -1.18
N LEU A 190 -9.64 14.40 -0.17
CA LEU A 190 -11.04 13.98 -0.08
C LEU A 190 -11.99 14.78 -0.99
N ASN A 191 -11.52 15.87 -1.61
CA ASN A 191 -12.21 16.51 -2.73
C ASN A 191 -12.40 15.56 -3.92
N HIS A 192 -11.59 14.49 -4.02
CA HIS A 192 -11.84 13.38 -4.92
C HIS A 192 -12.75 12.36 -4.23
N PRO A 193 -14.01 12.17 -4.66
CA PRO A 193 -14.97 11.31 -3.95
C PRO A 193 -14.58 9.83 -3.90
N GLU A 194 -13.71 9.37 -4.80
CA GLU A 194 -13.25 7.98 -4.88
C GLU A 194 -12.11 7.62 -3.90
N LEU A 195 -11.42 8.62 -3.34
CA LEU A 195 -10.23 8.38 -2.49
C LEU A 195 -10.60 8.17 -1.02
N SER A 196 -9.79 7.48 -0.24
CA SER A 196 -9.95 7.34 1.21
C SER A 196 -8.59 7.50 1.88
N LEU A 197 -8.55 7.61 3.19
CA LEU A 197 -7.32 7.75 3.97
C LEU A 197 -7.13 6.51 4.85
N GLY A 198 -5.95 5.88 4.74
CA GLY A 198 -5.51 4.82 5.61
C GLY A 198 -4.83 5.38 6.86
N ILE A 199 -5.19 4.84 8.03
CA ILE A 199 -4.74 5.29 9.34
C ILE A 199 -4.11 4.12 10.09
N ASN A 200 -2.86 4.30 10.52
CA ASN A 200 -2.09 3.37 11.37
C ASN A 200 -1.47 4.10 12.57
N GLY A 201 -0.58 3.44 13.30
CA GLY A 201 0.07 4.07 14.45
C GLY A 201 0.96 5.26 14.13
N CYS A 202 1.55 5.33 12.93
CA CYS A 202 2.29 6.49 12.47
C CYS A 202 1.37 7.72 12.28
N SER A 203 0.11 7.50 11.91
CA SER A 203 -0.95 8.53 11.83
C SER A 203 -1.45 9.03 13.18
N LEU A 204 -0.93 8.52 14.31
CA LEU A 204 -1.45 8.79 15.67
C LEU A 204 -0.38 9.28 16.64
N LYS A 205 0.85 9.56 16.16
CA LYS A 205 2.02 9.83 17.02
C LYS A 205 1.96 11.15 17.78
N THR A 206 1.35 12.19 17.22
CA THR A 206 1.37 13.55 17.79
C THR A 206 -0.04 14.10 18.01
N GLU A 207 -0.18 15.07 18.91
CA GLU A 207 -1.46 15.78 19.12
C GLU A 207 -1.99 16.39 17.81
N ASP A 208 -1.10 16.86 16.93
CA ASP A 208 -1.50 17.41 15.64
C ASP A 208 -2.01 16.31 14.70
N ASN A 209 -1.40 15.11 14.71
CA ASN A 209 -1.96 13.98 13.96
C ASN A 209 -3.36 13.60 14.46
N LEU A 210 -3.61 13.64 15.78
CA LEU A 210 -4.94 13.38 16.35
C LEU A 210 -5.97 14.45 15.94
N LYS A 211 -5.56 15.72 15.86
CA LYS A 211 -6.43 16.80 15.35
C LYS A 211 -6.76 16.58 13.88
N VAL A 212 -5.78 16.17 13.07
CA VAL A 212 -5.98 15.87 11.65
C VAL A 212 -6.94 14.69 11.49
N LEU A 213 -6.71 13.58 12.22
CA LEU A 213 -7.59 12.41 12.22
C LEU A 213 -9.06 12.78 12.50
N ALA A 214 -9.30 13.66 13.47
CA ALA A 214 -10.65 14.09 13.85
C ALA A 214 -11.40 14.85 12.74
N THR A 215 -10.71 15.28 11.68
CA THR A 215 -11.32 15.92 10.49
C THR A 215 -11.75 14.93 9.42
N ILE A 216 -11.30 13.66 9.50
CA ILE A 216 -11.57 12.64 8.48
C ILE A 216 -12.97 12.05 8.70
N PRO A 217 -13.86 12.08 7.69
CA PRO A 217 -15.16 11.42 7.77
C PRO A 217 -15.00 9.90 8.01
N PRO A 218 -15.74 9.29 8.94
CA PRO A 218 -15.60 7.86 9.25
C PRO A 218 -15.76 6.93 8.05
N GLU A 219 -16.61 7.28 7.09
CA GLU A 219 -16.85 6.52 5.85
C GLU A 219 -15.71 6.64 4.82
N ARG A 220 -14.74 7.53 5.04
CA ARG A 220 -13.53 7.72 4.21
C ARG A 220 -12.26 7.29 4.93
N LEU A 221 -12.39 6.65 6.09
CA LEU A 221 -11.30 6.17 6.92
C LEU A 221 -11.15 4.65 6.79
N LEU A 222 -9.93 4.20 6.49
CA LEU A 222 -9.55 2.79 6.52
C LEU A 222 -8.48 2.57 7.59
N LEU A 223 -8.48 1.38 8.20
CA LEU A 223 -7.56 1.02 9.28
C LEU A 223 -6.47 0.10 8.76
N GLU A 224 -5.24 0.34 9.20
CA GLU A 224 -4.10 -0.52 8.89
C GLU A 224 -3.09 -0.54 10.03
N THR A 225 -2.19 -1.51 10.01
CA THR A 225 -1.08 -1.56 10.98
C THR A 225 0.22 -1.06 10.42
N ASP A 226 0.45 -1.23 9.10
CA ASP A 226 1.77 -1.10 8.48
C ASP A 226 2.84 -1.91 9.24
N ALA A 227 2.42 -3.03 9.85
CA ALA A 227 3.32 -3.88 10.62
C ALA A 227 4.44 -4.41 9.69
N PRO A 228 5.70 -4.45 10.16
CA PRO A 228 6.12 -4.35 11.55
C PRO A 228 6.51 -2.93 12.04
N TYR A 229 6.21 -1.86 11.29
CA TYR A 229 6.85 -0.55 11.51
C TYR A 229 6.11 0.37 12.48
N CYS A 230 4.80 0.58 12.29
CA CYS A 230 4.05 1.66 12.94
C CYS A 230 3.42 1.24 14.29
N ASP A 231 4.24 0.72 15.22
CA ASP A 231 3.77 0.46 16.58
C ASP A 231 3.29 1.76 17.27
N ASN A 232 2.26 1.61 18.11
CA ASN A 232 1.60 2.69 18.86
C ASN A 232 2.34 3.09 20.13
N THR A 233 3.63 2.74 20.25
CA THR A 233 4.43 3.13 21.42
C THR A 233 4.68 4.63 21.40
N ILE A 234 3.81 5.36 22.10
CA ILE A 234 4.08 6.71 22.65
C ILE A 234 4.99 6.56 23.87
#